data_AF-A0A2D4SQ51-F1
#
_entry.id   AF-A0A2D4SQ51-F1
#
_cell.length_a   1.000
_cell.length_b   1.000
_cell.length_c   1.000
_cell.angle_alpha   90.00
_cell.angle_beta   90.00
_cell.angle_gamma   90.00
#
_symmetry.space_group_name_H-M   'P 1'
#
loop_
_entity.id
_entity.type
_entity.pdbx_description
1 polymer ?
#
loop_
_entity_poly.entity_id
_entity_poly.type
_entity_poly.pdbx_seq_one_letter_code
_entity_poly.pdbx_strand_id
1 'polypeptide(L)'
;MVPSFIGAGSAYIVSRDGGAPDGILGTWSADVVFDRTSEVDWPNDSTLFDVNNDGVLDWVIGTGFIPLPNGGITWIPGVEEANGNLSFDIPDIIHIPREDYFYHKAYPLDMDGDGDTDFVTSSYKNPDTDWFGNVTEPGVAVLEWFENDGIARQASFTHHFISENGGVMVAVSI
;
A
#
# COMPACT_ATOMS: atom_id res chain seq x y z
N MET A 1 -14.83 -20.41 -9.96
CA MET A 1 -15.88 -19.43 -10.29
C MET A 1 -15.71 -18.33 -9.27
N VAL A 2 -15.01 -17.26 -9.62
CA VAL A 2 -14.59 -16.22 -8.66
C VAL A 2 -15.82 -15.35 -8.38
N PRO A 3 -16.32 -15.24 -7.13
CA PRO A 3 -17.36 -14.28 -6.84
C PRO A 3 -16.74 -12.88 -6.96
N SER A 4 -17.00 -12.20 -8.07
CA SER A 4 -16.83 -10.76 -8.18
C SER A 4 -17.95 -10.09 -7.39
N PHE A 5 -17.63 -9.59 -6.18
CA PHE A 5 -18.51 -8.70 -5.44
C PHE A 5 -17.71 -7.48 -4.96
N ILE A 6 -17.53 -6.58 -5.94
CA ILE A 6 -17.21 -5.15 -5.88
C ILE A 6 -16.99 -4.59 -4.46
N GLY A 7 -15.72 -4.45 -4.09
CA GLY A 7 -15.22 -3.50 -3.10
C GLY A 7 -14.21 -2.54 -3.72
N ALA A 8 -14.35 -2.21 -5.00
CA ALA A 8 -13.31 -1.52 -5.73
C ALA A 8 -13.27 -0.03 -5.35
N GLY A 9 -12.18 0.36 -4.69
CA GLY A 9 -11.93 1.73 -4.28
C GLY A 9 -11.41 2.57 -5.44
N SER A 10 -11.24 3.86 -5.16
CA SER A 10 -10.62 4.79 -6.10
C SER A 10 -9.55 5.58 -5.36
N ALA A 11 -8.49 5.97 -6.05
CA ALA A 11 -7.49 6.91 -5.55
C ALA A 11 -7.51 8.19 -6.37
N TYR A 12 -7.28 9.30 -5.67
CA TYR A 12 -7.35 10.64 -6.23
C TYR A 12 -6.11 11.43 -5.85
N ILE A 13 -5.54 12.15 -6.82
CA ILE A 13 -4.62 13.26 -6.54
C ILE A 13 -5.48 14.50 -6.36
N VAL A 14 -5.46 15.08 -5.16
CA VAL A 14 -6.24 16.27 -4.84
C VAL A 14 -5.30 17.48 -4.84
N SER A 15 -5.53 18.41 -5.75
CA SER A 15 -4.71 19.62 -5.88
C SER A 15 -5.53 20.87 -5.61
N ARG A 16 -4.86 21.91 -5.13
CA ARG A 16 -5.51 23.19 -4.78
C ARG A 16 -5.05 24.27 -5.73
N ASP A 17 -5.96 24.69 -6.61
CA ASP A 17 -5.73 25.83 -7.48
C ASP A 17 -5.82 27.14 -6.67
N GLY A 18 -4.66 27.70 -6.30
CA GLY A 18 -4.55 29.08 -5.77
C GLY A 18 -4.49 29.28 -4.25
N GLY A 19 -4.42 28.21 -3.43
CA GLY A 19 -4.25 28.35 -1.97
C GLY A 19 -5.46 28.99 -1.25
N ALA A 20 -5.37 29.17 0.08
CA ALA A 20 -6.31 29.99 0.88
C ALA A 20 -5.52 31.24 1.24
N PRO A 21 -5.38 32.24 0.36
CA PRO A 21 -4.61 33.40 0.75
C PRO A 21 -5.30 34.14 1.91
N ASP A 22 -6.64 34.15 1.98
CA ASP A 22 -7.36 35.05 2.89
C ASP A 22 -8.74 34.52 3.34
N GLY A 23 -8.82 33.30 3.87
CA GLY A 23 -10.06 32.79 4.49
C GLY A 23 -11.22 32.48 3.53
N ILE A 24 -11.03 32.60 2.21
CA ILE A 24 -11.92 32.03 1.19
C ILE A 24 -11.48 30.58 0.92
N LEU A 25 -12.42 29.64 0.98
CA LEU A 25 -12.19 28.27 0.54
C LEU A 25 -11.78 28.32 -0.95
N GLY A 26 -10.55 27.92 -1.26
CA GLY A 26 -10.06 27.86 -2.63
C GLY A 26 -10.77 26.74 -3.40
N THR A 27 -10.57 26.70 -4.72
CA THR A 27 -11.04 25.59 -5.54
C THR A 27 -10.09 24.41 -5.41
N TRP A 28 -10.66 23.22 -5.34
CA TRP A 28 -9.94 21.96 -5.36
C TRP A 28 -10.27 21.22 -6.65
N SER A 29 -9.26 20.65 -7.28
CA SER A 29 -9.39 19.66 -8.34
C SER A 29 -8.99 18.29 -7.79
N ALA A 30 -9.58 17.24 -8.35
CA ALA A 30 -9.25 15.87 -8.00
C ALA A 30 -9.11 15.08 -9.30
N ASP A 31 -7.91 14.59 -9.55
CA ASP A 31 -7.61 13.71 -10.68
C ASP A 31 -7.71 12.27 -10.21
N VAL A 32 -8.43 11.44 -10.97
CA VAL A 32 -8.56 10.01 -10.69
C VAL A 32 -7.31 9.31 -11.20
N VAL A 33 -6.57 8.64 -10.32
CA VAL A 33 -5.42 7.82 -10.72
C VAL A 33 -5.88 6.42 -11.09
N PHE A 34 -6.70 5.83 -10.23
CA PHE A 34 -7.42 4.61 -10.54
C PHE A 34 -8.83 4.67 -9.97
N ASP A 35 -9.71 3.88 -10.58
CA ASP A 35 -11.09 3.77 -10.16
C ASP A 35 -11.48 2.33 -9.87
N ARG A 36 -12.77 2.14 -9.62
CA ARG A 36 -13.38 0.84 -9.35
C ARG A 36 -13.14 -0.25 -10.42
N THR A 37 -12.64 0.09 -11.60
CA THR A 37 -12.34 -0.86 -12.67
C THR A 37 -10.92 -1.42 -12.60
N SER A 38 -10.07 -0.84 -11.76
CA SER A 38 -8.68 -1.27 -11.58
C SER A 38 -8.53 -2.47 -10.63
N GLU A 39 -9.63 -3.03 -10.13
CA GLU A 39 -9.66 -4.21 -9.26
C GLU A 39 -8.81 -4.07 -7.98
N VAL A 40 -8.56 -2.82 -7.55
CA VAL A 40 -7.95 -2.49 -6.25
C VAL A 40 -9.05 -2.43 -5.19
N ASP A 41 -9.12 -3.48 -4.38
CA ASP A 41 -10.14 -3.60 -3.35
C ASP A 41 -9.74 -2.90 -2.04
N TRP A 42 -10.56 -1.97 -1.57
CA TRP A 42 -10.39 -1.29 -0.26
C TRP A 42 -8.99 -0.67 -0.02
N PRO A 43 -8.63 0.40 -0.74
CA PRO A 43 -7.40 1.13 -0.46
C PRO A 43 -7.40 1.71 0.97
N ASN A 44 -6.33 1.44 1.72
CA ASN A 44 -6.11 1.89 3.10
C ASN A 44 -5.20 3.12 3.15
N ASP A 45 -4.22 3.16 4.06
CA ASP A 45 -3.27 4.28 4.15
C ASP A 45 -2.22 4.14 3.04
N SER A 46 -1.71 5.28 2.57
CA SER A 46 -0.77 5.31 1.45
C SER A 46 0.51 6.05 1.77
N THR A 47 1.58 5.69 1.06
CA THR A 47 2.91 6.28 1.21
C THR A 47 3.56 6.55 -0.14
N LEU A 48 4.51 7.48 -0.14
CA LEU A 48 5.39 7.73 -1.28
C LEU A 48 6.82 7.30 -0.94
N PHE A 49 7.40 6.42 -1.76
CA PHE A 49 8.81 6.04 -1.70
C PHE A 49 9.25 5.40 -3.02
N ASP A 50 10.55 5.39 -3.29
CA ASP A 50 11.12 4.77 -4.50
C ASP A 50 11.13 3.25 -4.32
N VAL A 51 10.20 2.55 -4.96
CA VAL A 51 10.04 1.09 -4.85
C VAL A 51 11.02 0.38 -5.78
N ASN A 52 11.30 0.98 -6.93
CA ASN A 52 12.00 0.33 -8.02
C ASN A 52 13.45 0.83 -8.17
N ASN A 53 13.96 1.64 -7.25
CA ASN A 53 15.31 2.21 -7.26
C ASN A 53 15.64 2.99 -8.55
N ASP A 54 14.68 3.74 -9.08
CA ASP A 54 14.87 4.59 -10.26
C ASP A 54 15.08 6.08 -9.93
N GLY A 55 14.97 6.44 -8.66
CA GLY A 55 15.14 7.80 -8.14
C GLY A 55 13.87 8.65 -8.16
N VAL A 56 12.73 8.11 -8.61
CA VAL A 56 11.42 8.77 -8.61
C VAL A 56 10.56 8.16 -7.49
N LEU A 57 9.81 9.00 -6.78
CA LEU A 57 8.91 8.51 -5.74
C LEU A 57 7.69 7.84 -6.36
N ASP A 58 7.42 6.61 -5.94
CA ASP A 58 6.26 5.85 -6.34
C ASP A 58 5.14 5.96 -5.30
N TRP A 59 3.91 5.63 -5.71
CA TRP A 59 2.77 5.58 -4.79
C TRP A 59 2.44 4.15 -4.39
N VAL A 60 2.53 3.88 -3.08
CA VAL A 60 2.24 2.57 -2.50
C VAL A 60 1.02 2.64 -1.59
N ILE A 61 0.12 1.67 -1.73
CA ILE A 61 -1.17 1.61 -1.06
C ILE A 61 -1.38 0.21 -0.50
N GLY A 62 -1.57 0.10 0.82
CA GLY A 62 -2.06 -1.14 1.42
C GLY A 62 -3.55 -1.32 1.09
N THR A 63 -3.98 -2.55 0.85
CA THR A 63 -5.36 -2.84 0.41
C THR A 63 -6.01 -3.96 1.20
N GLY A 64 -7.32 -4.14 1.02
CA GLY A 64 -8.14 -5.12 1.72
C GLY A 64 -8.83 -4.56 2.96
N PHE A 65 -9.87 -5.27 3.44
CA PHE A 65 -10.70 -4.80 4.55
C PHE A 65 -11.23 -5.95 5.39
N ILE A 66 -11.40 -5.77 6.70
CA ILE A 66 -12.17 -6.72 7.51
C ILE A 66 -13.64 -6.60 7.10
N PRO A 67 -14.31 -7.64 6.56
CA PRO A 67 -14.05 -9.07 6.77
C PRO A 67 -13.66 -9.85 5.48
N LEU A 68 -13.26 -9.16 4.42
CA LEU A 68 -12.89 -9.75 3.14
C LEU A 68 -11.35 -9.70 2.99
N PRO A 69 -10.65 -10.81 3.23
CA PRO A 69 -9.20 -10.86 3.06
C PRO A 69 -8.87 -10.95 1.56
N ASN A 70 -8.94 -9.82 0.87
CA ASN A 70 -8.55 -9.62 -0.53
C ASN A 70 -7.45 -8.56 -0.63
N GLY A 71 -6.58 -8.53 0.37
CA GLY A 71 -5.62 -7.46 0.48
C GLY A 71 -4.36 -7.73 -0.30
N GLY A 72 -3.70 -6.62 -0.56
CA GLY A 72 -2.49 -6.53 -1.32
C GLY A 72 -1.73 -5.28 -0.96
N ILE A 73 -0.62 -5.08 -1.67
CA ILE A 73 0.11 -3.83 -1.66
C ILE A 73 0.20 -3.41 -3.13
N THR A 74 -0.62 -2.42 -3.48
CA THR A 74 -0.63 -1.81 -4.81
C THR A 74 0.52 -0.83 -4.88
N TRP A 75 1.26 -0.87 -5.97
CA TRP A 75 2.33 0.06 -6.31
C TRP A 75 1.98 0.75 -7.62
N ILE A 76 2.20 2.05 -7.69
CA ILE A 76 1.96 2.85 -8.88
C ILE A 76 3.26 3.60 -9.18
N PRO A 77 3.95 3.27 -10.28
CA PRO A 77 5.22 3.90 -10.64
C PRO A 77 5.05 5.42 -10.77
N GLY A 78 5.97 6.16 -10.14
CA GLY A 78 6.10 7.59 -10.31
C GLY A 78 6.73 7.94 -11.65
N VAL A 79 6.33 9.07 -12.21
CA VAL A 79 6.93 9.62 -13.42
C VAL A 79 7.28 11.09 -13.16
N GLU A 80 8.56 11.42 -13.34
CA GLU A 80 9.00 12.83 -13.32
C GLU A 80 8.68 13.46 -14.69
N GLU A 81 7.73 14.38 -14.69
CA GLU A 81 7.31 15.11 -15.88
C GLU A 81 8.36 16.16 -16.30
N ALA A 82 8.32 16.58 -17.56
CA ALA A 82 9.28 17.56 -18.11
C ALA A 82 9.25 18.93 -17.39
N ASN A 83 8.18 19.22 -16.64
CA ASN A 83 8.04 20.43 -15.82
C ASN A 83 8.48 20.26 -14.36
N GLY A 84 9.01 19.08 -13.99
CA GLY A 84 9.44 18.72 -12.63
C GLY A 84 8.30 18.30 -11.70
N ASN A 85 7.08 18.12 -12.22
CA ASN A 85 5.98 17.58 -11.43
C ASN A 85 6.07 16.06 -11.35
N LEU A 86 5.63 15.49 -10.23
CA LEU A 86 5.42 14.05 -10.10
C LEU A 86 4.03 13.68 -10.62
N SER A 87 3.97 12.73 -11.54
CA SER A 87 2.75 12.02 -11.95
C SER A 87 2.90 10.52 -11.65
N PHE A 88 1.87 9.72 -11.92
CA PHE A 88 1.87 8.29 -11.64
C PHE A 88 1.31 7.53 -12.84
N ASP A 89 1.92 6.38 -13.16
CA ASP A 89 1.49 5.49 -14.24
C ASP A 89 0.28 4.62 -13.80
N ILE A 90 0.01 3.53 -14.51
CA ILE A 90 -1.02 2.57 -14.15
C ILE A 90 -0.63 1.75 -12.91
N PRO A 91 -1.60 1.38 -12.06
CA PRO A 91 -1.32 0.50 -10.92
C PRO A 91 -0.78 -0.86 -11.33
N ASP A 92 0.18 -1.34 -10.55
CA ASP A 92 0.70 -2.70 -10.53
C ASP A 92 0.69 -3.23 -9.08
N ILE A 93 1.17 -4.45 -8.86
CA ILE A 93 1.20 -5.09 -7.55
C ILE A 93 2.61 -5.42 -7.10
N ILE A 94 2.90 -5.20 -5.82
CA ILE A 94 4.03 -5.84 -5.16
C ILE A 94 3.62 -7.28 -4.88
N HIS A 95 4.44 -8.24 -5.33
CA HIS A 95 4.20 -9.65 -5.05
C HIS A 95 4.39 -9.92 -3.56
N ILE A 96 3.32 -10.38 -2.91
CA ILE A 96 3.28 -10.68 -1.48
C ILE A 96 3.03 -12.17 -1.26
N PRO A 97 3.50 -12.74 -0.13
CA PRO A 97 3.31 -14.16 0.14
C PRO A 97 1.89 -14.52 0.60
N ARG A 98 1.05 -13.54 0.97
CA ARG A 98 -0.26 -13.75 1.60
C ARG A 98 -1.33 -12.80 1.06
N GLU A 99 -2.13 -13.29 0.11
CA GLU A 99 -3.23 -12.52 -0.49
C GLU A 99 -4.54 -12.61 0.34
N ASP A 100 -4.58 -13.52 1.33
CA ASP A 100 -5.68 -13.69 2.28
C ASP A 100 -5.51 -12.85 3.56
N TYR A 101 -4.72 -11.78 3.48
CA TYR A 101 -4.53 -10.80 4.53
C TYR A 101 -4.95 -9.43 4.00
N PHE A 102 -5.33 -8.51 4.87
CA PHE A 102 -5.37 -7.10 4.50
C PHE A 102 -4.14 -6.36 5.02
N TYR A 103 -3.71 -5.32 4.31
CA TYR A 103 -2.49 -4.57 4.59
C TYR A 103 -2.83 -3.11 4.88
N HIS A 104 -2.26 -2.57 5.97
CA HIS A 104 -2.56 -1.21 6.41
C HIS A 104 -1.76 -0.14 5.67
N LYS A 105 -0.45 -0.11 5.89
CA LYS A 105 0.47 0.92 5.41
C LYS A 105 1.85 0.29 5.21
N ALA A 106 2.44 0.50 4.04
CA ALA A 106 3.86 0.25 3.84
C ALA A 106 4.65 1.39 4.49
N TYR A 107 5.45 1.10 5.52
CA TYR A 107 6.31 2.08 6.17
C TYR A 107 7.72 1.98 5.58
N PRO A 108 8.16 2.95 4.77
CA PRO A 108 9.46 2.87 4.10
C PRO A 108 10.62 3.17 5.06
N LEU A 109 11.65 2.34 5.03
CA LEU A 109 12.88 2.46 5.80
C LEU A 109 13.91 1.45 5.30
N ASP A 110 15.15 1.86 5.04
CA ASP A 110 16.29 0.95 4.85
C ASP A 110 16.57 0.18 6.15
N MET A 111 16.17 -1.10 6.20
CA MET A 111 16.20 -1.91 7.42
C MET A 111 17.51 -2.65 7.62
N ASP A 112 18.24 -2.94 6.54
CA ASP A 112 19.48 -3.72 6.58
C ASP A 112 20.75 -2.89 6.32
N GLY A 113 20.60 -1.64 5.88
CA GLY A 113 21.65 -0.65 5.70
C GLY A 113 22.37 -0.73 4.36
N ASP A 114 21.77 -1.36 3.35
CA ASP A 114 22.37 -1.52 2.03
C ASP A 114 22.13 -0.33 1.08
N GLY A 115 21.20 0.56 1.45
CA GLY A 115 20.94 1.83 0.83
C GLY A 115 19.78 1.86 -0.15
N ASP A 116 19.06 0.75 -0.35
CA ASP A 116 17.75 0.78 -1.00
C ASP A 116 16.60 0.94 0.02
N THR A 117 15.41 1.27 -0.48
CA THR A 117 14.25 1.52 0.39
C THR A 117 13.40 0.27 0.53
N ASP A 118 13.56 -0.41 1.65
CA ASP A 118 12.63 -1.44 2.10
C ASP A 118 11.32 -0.86 2.62
N PHE A 119 10.39 -1.75 3.00
CA PHE A 119 9.29 -1.35 3.86
C PHE A 119 8.88 -2.41 4.88
N VAL A 120 8.32 -1.94 5.99
CA VAL A 120 7.66 -2.78 6.99
C VAL A 120 6.16 -2.49 6.97
N THR A 121 5.33 -3.52 7.15
CA THR A 121 3.88 -3.38 7.18
C THR A 121 3.27 -4.24 8.28
N SER A 122 2.10 -3.81 8.75
CA SER A 122 1.21 -4.66 9.54
C SER A 122 0.11 -5.20 8.65
N SER A 123 -0.04 -6.52 8.63
CA SER A 123 -1.10 -7.23 7.92
C SER A 123 -1.98 -8.02 8.90
N TYR A 124 -3.18 -8.42 8.48
CA TYR A 124 -4.06 -9.24 9.32
C TYR A 124 -4.92 -10.20 8.52
N LYS A 125 -5.01 -11.44 9.02
CA LYS A 125 -5.92 -12.49 8.54
C LYS A 125 -7.12 -12.63 9.47
N ASN A 126 -8.30 -12.73 8.86
CA ASN A 126 -9.55 -12.95 9.59
C ASN A 126 -9.57 -14.33 10.28
N PRO A 127 -10.28 -14.45 11.41
CA PRO A 127 -10.48 -15.75 12.04
C PRO A 127 -11.20 -16.70 11.08
N ASP A 128 -10.76 -17.95 11.05
CA ASP A 128 -11.49 -19.02 10.37
C ASP A 128 -12.65 -19.48 11.26
N THR A 129 -13.82 -19.72 10.65
CA THR A 129 -15.02 -20.15 11.36
C THR A 129 -15.58 -21.45 10.79
N ASP A 130 -16.10 -22.32 11.66
CA ASP A 130 -16.87 -23.48 11.25
C ASP A 130 -18.27 -23.08 10.72
N TRP A 131 -19.04 -24.08 10.26
CA TRP A 131 -20.39 -23.85 9.73
C TRP A 131 -21.40 -23.35 10.77
N PHE A 132 -21.08 -23.41 12.07
CA PHE A 132 -21.87 -22.85 13.15
C PHE A 132 -21.45 -21.42 13.52
N GLY A 133 -20.37 -20.90 12.92
CA GLY A 133 -19.79 -19.61 13.26
C GLY A 133 -18.88 -19.63 14.48
N ASN A 134 -18.47 -20.80 14.96
CA ASN A 134 -17.44 -20.88 16.00
C ASN A 134 -16.07 -20.67 15.37
N VAL A 135 -15.24 -19.86 16.03
CA VAL A 135 -13.85 -19.64 15.62
C VAL A 135 -13.08 -20.97 15.73
N THR A 136 -12.57 -21.45 14.60
CA THR A 136 -11.70 -22.63 14.52
C THR A 136 -10.22 -22.25 14.56
N GLU A 137 -9.89 -21.10 13.98
CA GLU A 137 -8.56 -20.49 14.06
C GLU A 137 -8.72 -18.99 14.36
N PRO A 138 -8.02 -18.44 15.36
CA PRO A 138 -8.10 -17.01 15.64
C PRO A 138 -7.53 -16.19 14.48
N GLY A 139 -8.01 -14.97 14.32
CA GLY A 139 -7.39 -14.02 13.42
C GLY A 139 -5.99 -13.66 13.91
N VAL A 140 -5.10 -13.36 12.96
CA VAL A 140 -3.68 -13.15 13.25
C VAL A 140 -3.25 -11.83 12.64
N ALA A 141 -2.76 -10.92 13.50
CA ALA A 141 -2.03 -9.74 13.08
C ALA A 141 -0.55 -10.10 12.88
N VAL A 142 0.07 -9.67 11.80
CA VAL A 142 1.46 -9.96 11.47
C VAL A 142 2.21 -8.67 11.23
N LEU A 143 3.43 -8.60 11.76
CA LEU A 143 4.43 -7.59 11.39
C LEU A 143 5.42 -8.26 10.44
N GLU A 144 5.60 -7.65 9.27
CA GLU A 144 6.40 -8.22 8.19
C GLU A 144 7.24 -7.13 7.52
N TRP A 145 8.44 -7.50 7.09
CA TRP A 145 9.38 -6.67 6.37
C TRP A 145 9.55 -7.21 4.96
N PHE A 146 9.64 -6.30 4.00
CA PHE A 146 9.90 -6.57 2.60
C PHE A 146 11.20 -5.86 2.27
N GLU A 147 12.29 -6.63 2.25
CA GLU A 147 13.64 -6.22 1.83
C GLU A 147 13.61 -5.98 0.33
N ASN A 148 13.97 -4.80 -0.14
CA ASN A 148 14.06 -4.50 -1.56
C ASN A 148 15.33 -5.17 -2.11
N ASP A 149 15.22 -5.83 -3.26
CA ASP A 149 16.35 -6.62 -3.78
C ASP A 149 17.41 -5.76 -4.52
N GLY A 150 17.34 -4.43 -4.41
CA GLY A 150 18.25 -3.49 -5.08
C GLY A 150 18.13 -3.42 -6.61
N ILE A 151 17.08 -4.01 -7.20
CA ILE A 151 16.96 -4.15 -8.66
C ILE A 151 16.31 -2.90 -9.28
N ALA A 152 17.12 -2.11 -9.96
CA ALA A 152 16.64 -0.92 -10.67
C ALA A 152 15.50 -1.24 -11.68
N ARG A 153 14.46 -0.40 -11.63
CA ARG A 153 13.21 -0.45 -12.41
C ARG A 153 12.37 -1.72 -12.21
N GLN A 154 12.49 -2.39 -11.07
CA GLN A 154 11.65 -3.54 -10.72
C GLN A 154 11.18 -3.45 -9.27
N ALA A 155 9.89 -3.67 -9.04
CA ALA A 155 9.37 -3.92 -7.71
C ALA A 155 9.72 -5.36 -7.28
N SER A 156 10.90 -5.55 -6.72
CA SER A 156 11.43 -6.85 -6.30
C SER A 156 11.71 -6.83 -4.81
N PHE A 157 11.10 -7.76 -4.08
CA PHE A 157 11.25 -7.83 -2.63
C PHE A 157 11.42 -9.25 -2.12
N THR A 158 12.30 -9.41 -1.14
CA THR A 158 12.42 -10.58 -0.28
C THR A 158 11.59 -10.38 0.99
N HIS A 159 10.67 -11.29 1.27
CA HIS A 159 9.80 -11.22 2.46
C HIS A 159 10.46 -11.80 3.71
N HIS A 160 10.32 -11.07 4.82
CA HIS A 160 10.72 -11.47 6.16
C HIS A 160 9.57 -11.38 7.14
N PHE A 161 9.32 -12.48 7.84
CA PHE A 161 8.42 -12.49 8.98
C PHE A 161 9.12 -11.90 10.22
N ILE A 162 8.49 -10.91 10.88
CA ILE A 162 9.02 -10.34 12.11
C ILE A 162 8.30 -10.92 13.34
N SER A 163 6.96 -10.81 13.39
CA SER A 163 6.19 -11.29 14.55
C SER A 163 4.70 -11.45 14.27
N GLU A 164 4.01 -12.23 15.11
CA GLU A 164 2.55 -12.30 15.20
C GLU A 164 2.03 -11.54 16.42
N ASN A 165 0.74 -11.19 16.38
CA ASN A 165 0.02 -10.39 17.38
C ASN A 165 0.51 -8.95 17.48
N GLY A 166 1.21 -8.47 16.44
CA GLY A 166 1.73 -7.11 16.35
C GLY A 166 0.69 -6.08 15.88
N GLY A 167 0.97 -4.80 16.12
CA GLY A 167 0.20 -3.66 15.64
C GLY A 167 0.97 -2.37 15.90
N VAL A 168 0.74 -1.35 15.06
CA VAL A 168 1.38 -0.01 15.06
C VAL A 168 2.90 -0.02 15.14
N MET A 169 3.53 0.57 14.13
CA MET A 169 4.99 0.72 14.08
C MET A 169 5.40 2.15 14.41
N VAL A 170 6.57 2.28 15.05
CA VAL A 170 7.33 3.53 15.14
C VAL A 170 8.77 3.18 14.81
N ALA A 171 9.30 3.77 13.74
CA ALA A 171 10.74 3.74 13.49
C ALA A 171 11.39 4.94 14.20
N VAL A 172 12.49 4.68 14.89
CA VAL A 172 13.33 5.70 15.52
C VAL A 172 14.74 5.56 14.98
N SER A 173 15.26 6.62 14.36
CA SER A 173 16.69 6.70 14.07
C SER A 173 17.44 6.87 15.39
N ILE A 174 18.42 6.00 15.64
CA ILE A 174 19.33 6.06 16.79
C ILE A 174 20.71 6.54 16.36
#